data_AF-A0A7V1ENH5-F1
#
_entry.id   AF-A0A7V1ENH5-F1
#
_cell.length_a   1.000
_cell.length_b   1.000
_cell.length_c   1.000
_cell.angle_alpha   90.00
_cell.angle_beta   90.00
_cell.angle_gamma   90.00
#
_symmetry.space_group_name_H-M   'P 1'
#
loop_
_entity.id
_entity.type
_entity.pdbx_description
1 polymer ?
#
loop_
_entity_poly.entity_id
_entity_poly.type
_entity_poly.pdbx_seq_one_letter_code
_entity_poly.pdbx_strand_id
1 'polypeptide(L)'
;MTKPIVQIPINTSLWSERGSVKGAHRVSHVRGQGIYLPLTGSGMIRSLCLRYLNSSKIIVNNFLILCSVNWGQNKGQHSNNCFIAMSFSENVKDIRTALKNVCDTTKYKPILIDEIEIDSDSTINDAIIANLKKSKFCIADFTEQNDGVYFESGFALGQGKKVIYTCREDWFSGENGKSHFDTDHFPHIIYKDINELEKKLIDRINAWV
;
A
#
# COMPACT_ATOMS: atom_id res chain seq x y z
N MET A 1 -11.52 -38.23 19.20
CA MET A 1 -12.37 -37.44 20.12
C MET A 1 -12.09 -35.97 19.89
N THR A 2 -12.92 -35.30 19.10
CA THR A 2 -12.85 -33.85 18.84
C THR A 2 -13.82 -33.13 19.77
N LYS A 3 -13.32 -32.13 20.51
CA LYS A 3 -14.15 -31.28 21.39
C LYS A 3 -14.98 -30.30 20.55
N PRO A 4 -16.22 -29.97 20.96
CA PRO A 4 -17.08 -29.05 20.23
C PRO A 4 -16.63 -27.59 20.41
N ILE A 5 -16.60 -26.82 19.32
CA ILE A 5 -16.38 -25.37 19.35
C ILE A 5 -17.75 -24.70 19.56
N VAL A 6 -17.87 -24.00 20.68
CA VAL A 6 -19.02 -23.17 21.03
C VAL A 6 -18.97 -21.88 20.21
N GLN A 7 -20.00 -21.61 19.43
CA GLN A 7 -20.14 -20.38 18.65
C GLN A 7 -20.90 -19.35 19.50
N ILE A 8 -20.24 -18.27 19.89
CA ILE A 8 -20.87 -17.14 20.59
C ILE A 8 -21.38 -16.15 19.53
N PRO A 9 -22.67 -15.80 19.49
CA PRO A 9 -23.18 -14.81 18.55
C PRO A 9 -22.79 -13.39 18.98
N ILE A 10 -22.19 -12.62 18.07
CA ILE A 10 -21.94 -11.19 18.26
C ILE A 10 -23.26 -10.46 17.95
N ASN A 11 -23.88 -9.92 18.99
CA ASN A 11 -25.10 -9.13 18.91
C ASN A 11 -24.80 -7.75 18.28
N THR A 12 -25.36 -7.49 17.10
CA THR A 12 -25.34 -6.16 16.46
C THR A 12 -26.65 -5.44 16.74
N SER A 13 -26.85 -5.06 18.00
CA SER A 13 -27.98 -4.21 18.42
C SER A 13 -27.47 -2.92 19.09
N LEU A 14 -26.75 -2.11 18.32
CA LEU A 14 -26.54 -0.69 18.62
C LEU A 14 -26.68 0.03 17.27
N TRP A 15 -27.42 1.14 17.25
CA TRP A 15 -28.01 1.84 16.08
C TRP A 15 -29.43 1.38 15.69
N SER A 16 -30.36 1.51 16.65
CA SER A 16 -31.76 1.83 16.34
C SER A 16 -32.00 3.32 16.52
N GLU A 17 -32.91 3.89 15.70
CA GLU A 17 -33.44 5.26 15.64
C GLU A 17 -32.71 6.22 14.68
N ARG A 18 -33.31 6.90 13.69
CA ARG A 18 -34.71 7.13 13.23
C ARG A 18 -34.68 7.38 11.72
N GLY A 19 -35.72 6.94 11.01
CA GLY A 19 -35.93 7.31 9.61
C GLY A 19 -36.88 6.34 8.90
N SER A 20 -38.18 6.55 9.10
CA SER A 20 -39.23 5.80 8.41
C SER A 20 -39.26 6.18 6.93
N VAL A 21 -38.99 5.22 6.04
CA VAL A 21 -39.44 5.29 4.64
C VAL A 21 -40.09 3.96 4.29
N LYS A 22 -41.40 4.02 4.02
CA LYS A 22 -42.25 2.87 3.68
C LYS A 22 -41.83 2.30 2.32
N GLY A 23 -41.66 0.98 2.26
CA GLY A 23 -41.57 0.21 1.00
C GLY A 23 -40.32 -0.65 0.89
N ALA A 24 -40.25 -1.76 1.63
CA ALA A 24 -39.20 -2.76 1.48
C ALA A 24 -39.81 -4.09 1.02
N HIS A 25 -39.69 -4.39 -0.28
CA HIS A 25 -39.75 -5.77 -0.75
C HIS A 25 -38.48 -6.50 -0.31
N ARG A 26 -38.65 -7.75 0.13
CA ARG A 26 -37.63 -8.64 0.70
C ARG A 26 -36.43 -8.78 -0.26
N VAL A 27 -35.32 -8.10 0.05
CA VAL A 27 -34.03 -8.28 -0.66
C VAL A 27 -33.33 -9.49 -0.05
N SER A 28 -33.13 -10.53 -0.86
CA SER A 28 -32.29 -11.67 -0.55
C SER A 28 -30.85 -11.22 -0.28
N HIS A 29 -30.35 -11.56 0.90
CA HIS A 29 -29.05 -11.23 1.42
C HIS A 29 -27.93 -11.76 0.51
N VAL A 30 -27.20 -10.89 -0.18
CA VAL A 30 -25.88 -11.21 -0.76
C VAL A 30 -24.83 -10.51 0.10
N ARG A 31 -24.00 -11.30 0.77
CA ARG A 31 -22.90 -10.82 1.62
C ARG A 31 -21.83 -10.17 0.74
N GLY A 32 -21.78 -8.85 0.69
CA GLY A 32 -20.67 -8.09 0.11
C GLY A 32 -20.66 -6.66 0.65
N GLN A 33 -19.51 -6.23 1.20
CA GLN A 33 -19.30 -4.84 1.60
C GLN A 33 -18.99 -4.02 0.33
N GLY A 34 -19.90 -3.12 -0.06
CA GLY A 34 -19.67 -2.13 -1.12
C GLY A 34 -19.34 -0.76 -0.52
N ILE A 35 -18.41 -0.03 -1.13
CA ILE A 35 -18.06 1.36 -0.77
C ILE A 35 -18.75 2.30 -1.77
N TYR A 36 -19.45 3.31 -1.26
CA TYR A 36 -20.08 4.37 -2.06
C TYR A 36 -19.27 5.67 -1.92
N LEU A 37 -18.84 6.28 -3.02
CA LEU A 37 -18.10 7.55 -3.02
C LEU A 37 -18.85 8.66 -3.78
N PRO A 38 -19.04 9.87 -3.19
CA PRO A 38 -19.65 11.01 -3.87
C PRO A 38 -18.69 11.67 -4.89
N LEU A 39 -19.26 12.13 -6.01
CA LEU A 39 -18.53 12.53 -7.23
C LEU A 39 -18.01 13.98 -7.26
N THR A 40 -17.66 14.59 -6.13
CA THR A 40 -17.26 16.01 -6.06
C THR A 40 -15.81 16.19 -5.60
N GLY A 41 -14.88 16.30 -6.56
CA GLY A 41 -13.47 16.68 -6.34
C GLY A 41 -12.73 16.93 -7.67
N SER A 42 -11.94 18.02 -7.75
CA SER A 42 -11.07 18.37 -8.90
C SER A 42 -9.82 17.47 -8.88
N GLY A 43 -9.06 17.16 -9.94
CA GLY A 43 -8.89 17.67 -11.30
C GLY A 43 -7.64 17.03 -11.95
N MET A 44 -6.72 16.45 -11.15
CA MET A 44 -5.55 15.69 -11.64
C MET A 44 -5.46 14.27 -11.06
N ILE A 45 -5.72 14.11 -9.75
CA ILE A 45 -5.76 12.81 -9.05
C ILE A 45 -6.89 11.91 -9.59
N ARG A 46 -7.99 12.53 -10.04
CA ARG A 46 -9.16 11.83 -10.60
C ARG A 46 -8.83 11.11 -11.92
N SER A 47 -7.99 11.69 -12.77
CA SER A 47 -7.62 11.14 -14.08
C SER A 47 -6.76 9.88 -13.94
N LEU A 48 -5.81 9.90 -13.00
CA LEU A 48 -4.91 8.76 -12.74
C LEU A 48 -5.66 7.60 -12.08
N CYS A 49 -6.53 7.90 -11.10
CA CYS A 49 -7.35 6.91 -10.41
C CYS A 49 -8.37 6.24 -11.36
N LEU A 50 -9.01 7.01 -12.25
CA LEU A 50 -9.95 6.48 -13.24
C LEU A 50 -9.30 5.67 -14.36
N ARG A 51 -8.05 5.97 -14.76
CA ARG A 51 -7.35 5.19 -15.80
C ARG A 51 -6.89 3.81 -15.32
N TYR A 52 -6.59 3.64 -14.03
CA TYR A 52 -6.12 2.38 -13.47
C TYR A 52 -7.23 1.49 -12.90
N LEU A 53 -8.41 2.03 -12.64
CA LEU A 53 -9.59 1.25 -12.35
C LEU A 53 -10.11 0.65 -13.66
N ASN A 54 -9.70 -0.59 -13.95
CA ASN A 54 -10.29 -1.42 -15.00
C ASN A 54 -11.69 -1.86 -14.54
N SER A 55 -12.63 -0.89 -14.46
CA SER A 55 -13.97 -1.10 -13.93
C SER A 55 -14.89 -1.66 -15.02
N SER A 56 -15.31 -2.91 -14.89
CA SER A 56 -16.55 -3.36 -15.53
C SER A 56 -17.71 -2.62 -14.87
N LYS A 57 -18.32 -1.66 -15.59
CA LYS A 57 -19.51 -0.95 -15.11
C LYS A 57 -20.71 -1.88 -15.21
N ILE A 58 -21.34 -2.21 -14.08
CA ILE A 58 -22.67 -2.80 -14.05
C ILE A 58 -23.61 -1.74 -13.46
N ILE A 59 -24.58 -1.31 -14.26
CA ILE A 59 -25.62 -0.37 -13.83
C ILE A 59 -26.84 -1.19 -13.48
N VAL A 60 -27.30 -1.10 -12.23
CA VAL A 60 -28.59 -1.64 -11.80
C VAL A 60 -29.36 -0.52 -11.11
N ASN A 61 -30.56 -0.20 -11.58
CA ASN A 61 -31.47 0.81 -10.99
C ASN A 61 -30.81 2.16 -10.64
N ASN A 62 -30.13 2.79 -11.60
CA ASN A 62 -29.47 4.10 -11.44
C ASN A 62 -28.39 4.17 -10.34
N PHE A 63 -27.96 3.05 -9.78
CA PHE A 63 -26.84 2.98 -8.84
C PHE A 63 -25.63 2.34 -9.53
N LEU A 64 -24.47 2.99 -9.40
CA LEU A 64 -23.21 2.43 -9.83
C LEU A 64 -22.78 1.37 -8.81
N ILE A 65 -22.93 0.09 -9.15
CA ILE A 65 -22.41 -0.98 -8.32
C ILE A 65 -20.95 -1.18 -8.72
N LEU A 66 -20.03 -0.72 -7.87
CA LEU A 66 -18.63 -1.13 -7.95
C LEU A 66 -18.55 -2.56 -7.41
N CYS A 67 -18.75 -3.55 -8.27
CA CYS A 67 -18.35 -4.91 -7.96
C CYS A 67 -16.84 -4.89 -7.67
N SER A 68 -16.39 -5.51 -6.58
CA SER A 68 -14.98 -5.75 -6.31
C SER A 68 -14.34 -6.40 -7.54
N VAL A 69 -13.65 -5.58 -8.33
CA VAL A 69 -12.75 -6.06 -9.36
C VAL A 69 -11.71 -6.84 -8.59
N ASN A 70 -11.54 -8.13 -8.93
CA ASN A 70 -10.37 -8.89 -8.48
C ASN A 70 -9.16 -8.08 -8.92
N TRP A 71 -8.56 -7.32 -8.00
CA TRP A 71 -7.30 -6.63 -8.22
C TRP A 71 -6.34 -7.72 -8.67
N GLY A 72 -5.95 -7.64 -9.94
CA GLY A 72 -5.35 -8.74 -10.67
C GLY A 72 -4.25 -9.40 -9.85
N GLN A 73 -4.37 -10.72 -9.72
CA GLN A 73 -3.39 -11.67 -9.18
C GLN A 73 -2.08 -11.02 -8.71
N ASN A 74 -1.74 -11.14 -7.43
CA ASN A 74 -0.48 -10.65 -6.86
C ASN A 74 0.69 -11.48 -7.41
N LYS A 75 1.04 -11.27 -8.69
CA LYS A 75 2.00 -12.08 -9.46
C LYS A 75 3.37 -12.13 -8.78
N GLY A 76 3.71 -11.11 -8.01
CA GLY A 76 4.96 -11.03 -7.25
C GLY A 76 4.99 -11.81 -5.92
N GLN A 77 3.88 -12.42 -5.46
CA GLN A 77 3.82 -13.04 -4.13
C GLN A 77 4.83 -14.18 -3.92
N HIS A 78 5.18 -14.90 -4.99
CA HIS A 78 6.19 -15.96 -4.98
C HIS A 78 7.57 -15.51 -5.48
N SER A 79 7.73 -14.21 -5.78
CA SER A 79 9.03 -13.67 -6.17
C SER A 79 9.93 -13.47 -4.94
N ASN A 80 11.24 -13.39 -5.18
CA ASN A 80 12.19 -12.90 -4.18
C ASN A 80 12.46 -11.40 -4.37
N ASN A 81 11.66 -10.68 -5.16
CA ASN A 81 11.92 -9.28 -5.47
C ASN A 81 11.37 -8.38 -4.35
N CYS A 82 12.19 -7.44 -3.89
CA CYS A 82 11.82 -6.37 -2.98
C CYS A 82 11.90 -5.04 -3.74
N PHE A 83 10.78 -4.33 -3.85
CA PHE A 83 10.80 -2.98 -4.42
C PHE A 83 11.22 -1.97 -3.35
N ILE A 84 12.24 -1.17 -3.62
CA ILE A 84 12.70 -0.13 -2.72
C ILE A 84 12.27 1.22 -3.30
N ALA A 85 11.38 1.90 -2.58
CA ALA A 85 10.97 3.27 -2.82
C ALA A 85 11.76 4.18 -1.89
N MET A 86 12.61 5.06 -2.44
CA MET A 86 13.41 6.01 -1.64
C MET A 86 13.81 7.23 -2.46
N SER A 87 14.31 8.28 -1.80
CA SER A 87 14.96 9.40 -2.48
C SER A 87 16.23 8.96 -3.22
N PHE A 88 16.55 9.61 -4.35
CA PHE A 88 17.76 9.36 -5.14
C PHE A 88 18.88 10.37 -4.87
N SER A 89 18.74 11.21 -3.85
CA SER A 89 19.75 12.21 -3.54
C SER A 89 21.06 11.56 -3.08
N GLU A 90 22.14 12.33 -3.20
CA GLU A 90 23.46 11.94 -2.72
C GLU A 90 23.51 11.78 -1.18
N ASN A 91 22.62 12.47 -0.46
CA ASN A 91 22.59 12.49 1.00
C ASN A 91 22.05 11.20 1.64
N VAL A 92 21.46 10.31 0.83
CA VAL A 92 20.83 9.06 1.29
C VAL A 92 21.51 7.81 0.70
N LYS A 93 22.74 7.96 0.18
CA LYS A 93 23.51 6.84 -0.40
C LYS A 93 23.86 5.75 0.61
N ASP A 94 24.12 6.15 1.85
CA ASP A 94 24.34 5.25 2.98
C ASP A 94 23.08 4.41 3.27
N ILE A 95 21.91 5.06 3.32
CA ILE A 95 20.60 4.40 3.46
C ILE A 95 20.38 3.43 2.29
N ARG A 96 20.65 3.85 1.05
CA ARG A 96 20.51 3.00 -0.15
C ARG A 96 21.34 1.72 -0.01
N THR A 97 22.59 1.86 0.42
CA THR A 97 23.51 0.74 0.60
C THR A 97 23.00 -0.21 1.69
N ALA A 98 22.53 0.35 2.81
CA ALA A 98 21.95 -0.42 3.90
C ALA A 98 20.71 -1.22 3.48
N LEU A 99 19.78 -0.60 2.75
CA LEU A 99 18.57 -1.26 2.26
C LEU A 99 18.90 -2.44 1.32
N LYS A 100 19.93 -2.29 0.47
CA LYS A 100 20.43 -3.39 -0.37
C LYS A 100 21.05 -4.50 0.45
N ASN A 101 21.94 -4.18 1.39
CA ASN A 101 22.57 -5.15 2.28
C ASN A 101 21.53 -5.99 3.05
N VAL A 102 20.48 -5.33 3.54
CA VAL A 102 19.37 -5.99 4.23
C VAL A 102 18.62 -6.93 3.29
N CYS A 103 18.31 -6.50 2.07
CA CYS A 103 17.68 -7.38 1.08
C CYS A 103 18.54 -8.62 0.81
N ASP A 104 19.84 -8.44 0.54
CA ASP A 104 20.76 -9.55 0.26
C ASP A 104 20.88 -10.51 1.46
N THR A 105 21.01 -9.96 2.68
CA THR A 105 21.06 -10.74 3.93
C THR A 105 19.79 -11.55 4.15
N THR A 106 18.63 -10.99 3.78
CA THR A 106 17.31 -11.65 3.89
C THR A 106 16.94 -12.47 2.66
N LYS A 107 17.87 -12.65 1.71
CA LYS A 107 17.72 -13.43 0.47
C LYS A 107 16.65 -12.89 -0.50
N TYR A 108 16.41 -11.58 -0.44
CA TYR A 108 15.58 -10.85 -1.39
C TYR A 108 16.43 -10.05 -2.36
N LYS A 109 15.99 -9.93 -3.60
CA LYS A 109 16.61 -9.11 -4.64
C LYS A 109 16.07 -7.68 -4.56
N PRO A 110 16.89 -6.67 -4.25
CA PRO A 110 16.46 -5.28 -4.27
C PRO A 110 16.20 -4.81 -5.70
N ILE A 111 15.12 -4.05 -5.89
CA ILE A 111 14.72 -3.42 -7.14
C ILE A 111 14.54 -1.93 -6.89
N LEU A 112 15.42 -1.10 -7.47
CA LEU A 112 15.35 0.35 -7.46
C LEU A 112 15.12 0.84 -8.88
N ILE A 113 14.15 1.72 -9.10
CA ILE A 113 13.73 2.10 -10.45
C ILE A 113 14.83 2.81 -11.25
N ASP A 114 15.66 3.61 -10.59
CA ASP A 114 16.74 4.37 -11.21
C ASP A 114 17.93 3.49 -11.64
N GLU A 115 18.00 2.23 -11.19
CA GLU A 115 18.98 1.23 -11.62
C GLU A 115 18.49 0.34 -12.76
N ILE A 116 17.23 0.49 -13.19
CA ILE A 116 16.62 -0.35 -14.21
C ILE A 116 16.68 0.37 -15.55
N GLU A 117 17.17 -0.32 -16.58
CA GLU A 117 17.04 0.15 -17.95
C GLU A 117 15.55 0.16 -18.35
N ILE A 118 15.05 1.33 -18.72
CA ILE A 118 13.67 1.54 -19.17
C ILE A 118 13.67 1.52 -20.69
N ASP A 119 12.86 0.64 -21.28
CA ASP A 119 12.69 0.58 -22.74
C ASP A 119 12.18 1.92 -23.27
N SER A 120 12.69 2.34 -24.44
CA SER A 120 12.36 3.64 -25.06
C SER A 120 10.86 3.86 -25.28
N ASP A 121 10.10 2.77 -25.39
CA ASP A 121 8.66 2.77 -25.66
C ASP A 121 7.80 2.77 -24.38
N SER A 122 8.42 2.78 -23.20
CA SER A 122 7.75 2.72 -21.90
C SER A 122 8.05 3.95 -21.05
N THR A 123 7.06 4.40 -20.26
CA THR A 123 7.28 5.50 -19.33
C THR A 123 7.91 5.01 -18.02
N ILE A 124 8.57 5.90 -17.28
CA ILE A 124 9.11 5.57 -15.94
C ILE A 124 8.00 5.07 -15.00
N ASN A 125 6.80 5.64 -15.09
CA ASN A 125 5.65 5.21 -14.29
C ASN A 125 5.21 3.79 -14.64
N ASP A 126 5.25 3.41 -15.92
CA ASP A 126 4.94 2.04 -16.34
C ASP A 126 5.98 1.06 -15.80
N ALA A 127 7.26 1.43 -15.82
CA ALA A 127 8.35 0.64 -15.26
C ALA A 127 8.22 0.49 -13.74
N ILE A 128 7.90 1.54 -13.00
CA ILE A 128 7.60 1.51 -11.55
C ILE A 128 6.48 0.51 -11.27
N ILE A 129 5.35 0.67 -11.96
CA ILE A 129 4.16 -0.15 -11.75
C ILE A 129 4.41 -1.61 -12.12
N ALA A 130 5.14 -1.86 -13.21
CA ALA A 130 5.51 -3.21 -13.63
C ALA A 130 6.42 -3.90 -12.60
N ASN A 131 7.41 -3.19 -12.06
CA ASN A 131 8.32 -3.73 -11.06
C ASN A 131 7.63 -3.94 -9.71
N LEU A 132 6.82 -2.99 -9.22
CA LEU A 132 6.00 -3.16 -8.03
C LEU A 132 5.10 -4.39 -8.13
N LYS A 133 4.43 -4.59 -9.28
CA LYS A 133 3.60 -5.79 -9.52
C LYS A 133 4.40 -7.09 -9.41
N LYS A 134 5.64 -7.11 -9.90
CA LYS A 134 6.56 -8.26 -9.87
C LYS A 134 7.20 -8.48 -8.49
N SER A 135 7.21 -7.49 -7.60
CA SER A 135 7.80 -7.59 -6.25
C SER A 135 6.88 -8.27 -5.24
N LYS A 136 7.45 -8.99 -4.28
CA LYS A 136 6.72 -9.64 -3.19
C LYS A 136 6.23 -8.63 -2.16
N PHE A 137 7.07 -7.67 -1.81
CA PHE A 137 6.78 -6.59 -0.88
C PHE A 137 7.55 -5.33 -1.29
N CYS A 138 7.26 -4.22 -0.60
CA CYS A 138 7.92 -2.94 -0.80
C CYS A 138 8.53 -2.46 0.51
N ILE A 139 9.74 -1.89 0.43
CA ILE A 139 10.34 -1.08 1.50
C ILE A 139 10.24 0.36 1.01
N ALA A 140 9.67 1.24 1.83
CA ALA A 140 9.47 2.65 1.51
C ALA A 140 10.18 3.50 2.55
N ASP A 141 11.24 4.20 2.14
CA ASP A 141 12.00 5.11 2.98
C ASP A 141 11.57 6.56 2.72
N PHE A 142 11.01 7.19 3.75
CA PHE A 142 10.49 8.56 3.70
C PHE A 142 11.50 9.62 4.13
N THR A 143 12.77 9.26 4.30
CA THR A 143 13.82 10.25 4.49
C THR A 143 13.84 11.20 3.28
N GLU A 144 13.93 12.51 3.55
CA GLU A 144 13.76 13.59 2.57
C GLU A 144 12.35 13.83 2.01
N GLN A 145 11.32 13.11 2.48
CA GLN A 145 9.91 13.39 2.16
C GLN A 145 9.61 13.40 0.65
N ASN A 146 10.21 12.47 -0.11
CA ASN A 146 10.07 12.42 -1.56
C ASN A 146 8.65 12.01 -2.01
N ASP A 147 7.98 12.86 -2.80
CA ASP A 147 6.61 12.65 -3.32
C ASP A 147 6.42 11.31 -4.06
N GLY A 148 7.46 10.83 -4.77
CA GLY A 148 7.44 9.56 -5.48
C GLY A 148 7.25 8.37 -4.54
N VAL A 149 7.87 8.41 -3.36
CA VAL A 149 7.78 7.34 -2.35
C VAL A 149 6.36 7.20 -1.81
N TYR A 150 5.65 8.31 -1.63
CA TYR A 150 4.23 8.31 -1.26
C TYR A 150 3.35 7.61 -2.29
N PHE A 151 3.57 7.91 -3.57
CA PHE A 151 2.83 7.26 -4.65
C PHE A 151 3.14 5.76 -4.73
N GLU A 152 4.41 5.38 -4.69
CA GLU A 152 4.86 3.99 -4.82
C GLU A 152 4.38 3.12 -3.66
N SER A 153 4.51 3.61 -2.44
CA SER A 153 4.05 2.91 -1.22
C SER A 153 2.53 2.78 -1.17
N GLY A 154 1.80 3.85 -1.51
CA GLY A 154 0.34 3.82 -1.61
C GLY A 154 -0.16 2.86 -2.68
N PHE A 155 0.52 2.80 -3.83
CA PHE A 155 0.21 1.86 -4.90
C PHE A 155 0.49 0.40 -4.47
N ALA A 156 1.60 0.14 -3.79
CA ALA A 156 1.93 -1.17 -3.25
C ALA A 156 0.85 -1.65 -2.24
N LEU A 157 0.44 -0.77 -1.32
CA LEU A 157 -0.67 -1.04 -0.41
C LEU A 157 -1.97 -1.33 -1.15
N GLY A 158 -2.31 -0.52 -2.17
CA GLY A 158 -3.51 -0.71 -2.99
C GLY A 158 -3.54 -2.06 -3.73
N GLN A 159 -2.37 -2.64 -4.01
CA GLN A 159 -2.24 -4.00 -4.56
C GLN A 159 -2.28 -5.11 -3.50
N GLY A 160 -2.48 -4.77 -2.22
CA GLY A 160 -2.44 -5.73 -1.12
C GLY A 160 -1.05 -6.28 -0.83
N LYS A 161 0.02 -5.58 -1.23
CA LYS A 161 1.39 -5.95 -0.88
C LYS A 161 1.74 -5.42 0.51
N LYS A 162 2.62 -6.13 1.20
CA LYS A 162 3.21 -5.65 2.45
C LYS A 162 4.13 -4.47 2.12
N VAL A 163 4.00 -3.40 2.89
CA VAL A 163 4.87 -2.24 2.81
C VAL A 163 5.52 -2.04 4.17
N ILE A 164 6.84 -2.01 4.19
CA ILE A 164 7.63 -1.70 5.38
C ILE A 164 8.11 -0.26 5.25
N TYR A 165 7.68 0.57 6.18
CA TYR A 165 7.99 1.99 6.19
C TYR A 165 9.21 2.27 7.06
N THR A 166 10.15 3.05 6.55
CA THR A 166 11.34 3.49 7.27
C THR A 166 11.46 5.02 7.16
N CYS A 167 12.01 5.66 8.19
CA CYS A 167 12.32 7.08 8.15
C CYS A 167 13.40 7.39 9.17
N ARG A 168 14.39 8.21 8.79
CA ARG A 168 15.40 8.70 9.72
C ARG A 168 14.76 9.62 10.77
N GLU A 169 15.21 9.52 12.02
CA GLU A 169 14.59 10.19 13.18
C GLU A 169 14.58 11.72 13.05
N ASP A 170 15.62 12.30 12.47
CA ASP A 170 15.75 13.75 12.23
C ASP A 170 14.73 14.28 11.22
N TRP A 171 14.39 13.49 10.20
CA TRP A 171 13.34 13.81 9.23
C TRP A 171 11.93 13.56 9.76
N PHE A 172 11.78 12.66 10.72
CA PHE A 172 10.50 12.33 11.35
C PHE A 172 10.10 13.34 12.44
N SER A 173 11.07 13.83 13.22
CA SER A 173 10.80 14.62 14.45
C SER A 173 11.48 16.00 14.52
N GLY A 174 12.31 16.36 13.53
CA GLY A 174 13.10 17.60 13.55
C GLY A 174 12.35 18.89 13.19
N GLU A 175 13.05 20.03 13.23
CA GLU A 175 12.55 21.35 12.81
C GLU A 175 12.24 21.45 11.30
N ASN A 176 12.86 20.57 10.48
CA ASN A 176 12.50 20.33 9.09
C ASN A 176 11.24 19.43 8.94
N GLY A 177 10.75 18.90 10.07
CA GLY A 177 9.65 17.98 10.22
C GLY A 177 8.31 18.63 9.90
N LYS A 178 8.09 18.88 8.61
CA LYS A 178 6.77 18.66 8.04
C LYS A 178 6.59 17.15 7.93
N SER A 179 6.41 16.45 9.05
CA SER A 179 5.80 15.13 8.96
C SER A 179 4.48 15.36 8.25
N HIS A 180 4.42 15.02 6.97
CA HIS A 180 3.21 15.14 6.20
C HIS A 180 2.28 14.12 6.85
N PHE A 181 1.35 14.65 7.64
CA PHE A 181 0.34 14.05 8.52
C PHE A 181 -0.39 12.79 7.97
N ASP A 182 -0.18 12.44 6.70
CA ASP A 182 -0.84 11.39 5.96
C ASP A 182 -0.25 9.98 6.21
N THR A 183 1.01 9.85 6.66
CA THR A 183 1.63 8.53 6.90
C THR A 183 2.02 8.25 8.36
N ASP A 184 1.99 9.23 9.26
CA ASP A 184 2.39 9.10 10.67
C ASP A 184 1.66 7.96 11.43
N HIS A 185 0.47 7.59 10.96
CA HIS A 185 -0.33 6.50 11.52
C HIS A 185 0.19 5.10 11.13
N PHE A 186 1.06 5.01 10.13
CA PHE A 186 1.70 3.75 9.76
C PHE A 186 2.89 3.45 10.68
N PRO A 187 3.13 2.16 11.00
CA PRO A 187 4.17 1.75 11.93
C PRO A 187 5.57 1.83 11.30
N HIS A 188 6.06 3.06 11.16
CA HIS A 188 7.39 3.38 10.66
C HIS A 188 8.46 2.80 11.58
N ILE A 189 9.49 2.23 10.95
CA ILE A 189 10.76 1.96 11.60
C ILE A 189 11.51 3.30 11.62
N ILE A 190 11.45 3.97 12.77
CA ILE A 190 12.25 5.16 13.03
C ILE A 190 13.65 4.73 13.50
N TYR A 191 14.68 5.30 12.88
CA TYR A 191 16.07 4.94 13.15
C TYR A 191 16.97 6.19 13.23
N LYS A 192 18.02 6.11 14.03
CA LYS A 192 18.99 7.20 14.25
C LYS A 192 20.24 7.04 13.40
N ASP A 193 20.63 5.79 13.16
CA ASP A 193 21.82 5.42 12.40
C ASP A 193 21.57 4.19 11.53
N ILE A 194 22.51 3.92 10.64
CA ILE A 194 22.41 2.85 9.65
C ILE A 194 22.40 1.45 10.29
N ASN A 195 23.15 1.22 11.37
CA ASN A 195 23.17 -0.10 12.01
C ASN A 195 21.81 -0.40 12.66
N GLU A 196 21.17 0.61 13.25
CA GLU A 196 19.83 0.50 13.79
C GLU A 196 18.79 0.22 12.69
N LEU A 197 18.88 0.92 11.56
CA LEU A 197 18.05 0.67 10.37
C LEU A 197 18.17 -0.78 9.92
N GLU A 198 19.39 -1.26 9.66
CA GLU A 198 19.62 -2.62 9.15
C GLU A 198 19.04 -3.67 10.10
N LYS A 199 19.34 -3.56 11.40
CA LYS A 199 18.84 -4.50 12.40
C LYS A 199 17.32 -4.55 12.47
N LYS A 200 16.67 -3.39 12.64
CA LYS A 200 15.20 -3.31 12.76
C LYS A 200 14.50 -3.79 11.50
N LEU A 201 15.08 -3.51 10.33
CA LEU A 201 14.52 -3.88 9.05
C LEU A 201 14.65 -5.39 8.79
N ILE A 202 15.78 -6.01 9.12
CA ILE A 202 15.96 -7.47 9.07
C ILE A 202 14.93 -8.16 9.98
N ASP A 203 14.80 -7.70 11.22
CA ASP A 203 13.83 -8.25 12.18
C ASP A 203 12.39 -8.15 11.64
N ARG A 204 12.03 -7.01 11.04
CA ARG A 204 10.70 -6.80 10.44
C ARG A 204 10.47 -7.71 9.25
N ILE A 205 11.43 -7.83 8.33
CA ILE A 205 11.31 -8.68 7.14
C ILE A 205 11.11 -10.13 7.56
N ASN A 206 11.92 -10.64 8.49
CA ASN A 206 11.82 -12.02 8.98
C ASN A 206 10.50 -12.30 9.70
N ALA A 207 9.94 -11.31 10.41
CA ALA A 207 8.67 -11.45 11.11
C ALA A 207 7.46 -11.35 10.18
N TRP A 208 7.52 -10.51 9.14
CA TRP A 208 6.35 -10.14 8.34
C TRP A 208 6.30 -10.74 6.94
N VAL A 209 7.40 -11.08 6.27
CA VAL A 209 7.40 -11.34 4.80
C VAL A 209 7.56 -12.81 4.46
#